data_AF-A0A959EEF2-F1
#
_entry.id   AF-A0A959EEF2-F1
#
_cell.length_a   1.000
_cell.length_b   1.000
_cell.length_c   1.000
_cell.angle_alpha   90.00
_cell.angle_beta   90.00
_cell.angle_gamma   90.00
#
_symmetry.space_group_name_H-M   'P 1'
#
loop_
_entity.id
_entity.type
_entity.pdbx_description
1 polymer ?
#
loop_
_entity_poly.entity_id
_entity_poly.type
_entity_poly.pdbx_seq_one_letter_code
_entity_poly.pdbx_strand_id
1 'polypeptide(L)'
;GVAAIHQLRISLPGSTQVASTEEGEAWELILPDGKAPVLIVPGPSAALAPGEGVALSKKGLPVHVSWATTLEKLDQLKRAENERTKPQRQETGQLAFRPGRQRQAALHQSIQHQFPEIYGVGEVGLPWPASPQRVAQARQFKAYLALFDQLLANAFAQLEGAGKLFSLMAGASEKVYFSQSMRNEIPGFESLIRWEAFGLTGRDPKFKQAIVYQERIQEWTESVVNEERVPEWTEEKDKDIVKENLWERRNRLLNHLLARFGEQLDEHDASLKKQLFAHKETLLNNYPQLSRERGKAFNYTKPIASAGPDEPITGPLRSNVSGLERRLALLLGFPPVQPVSLAGLSENAPGGFHLVEHILLRPSVSDKKQQSPIMELPVGADGSRPPLKDPFSLQLSFMFPAWLYRFEEVKNPGFRKVVAKTLREETPAHLRIFVHWLSREEMVAFEEAYFHWIEPLQTP
;
A
#
# COMPACT_ATOMS: atom_id res chain seq x y z
N GLY A 1 -10.31 38.14 36.20
CA GLY A 1 -10.55 39.51 36.71
C GLY A 1 -11.83 39.63 37.54
N VAL A 2 -12.68 38.61 37.60
CA VAL A 2 -13.80 38.55 38.56
C VAL A 2 -13.23 38.17 39.93
N ALA A 3 -13.52 38.96 40.96
CA ALA A 3 -12.98 38.75 42.31
C ALA A 3 -13.84 37.79 43.15
N ALA A 4 -15.17 37.86 43.02
CA ALA A 4 -16.12 36.97 43.69
C ALA A 4 -17.46 36.97 42.95
N ILE A 5 -18.17 35.85 42.98
CA ILE A 5 -19.57 35.73 42.56
C ILE A 5 -20.40 35.72 43.85
N HIS A 6 -21.30 36.69 44.00
CA HIS A 6 -22.05 36.88 45.24
C HIS A 6 -23.36 36.08 45.26
N GLN A 7 -24.02 35.95 44.11
CA GLN A 7 -25.23 35.16 43.93
C GLN A 7 -25.18 34.51 42.55
N LEU A 8 -25.53 33.23 42.48
CA LEU A 8 -25.75 32.51 41.23
C LEU A 8 -27.09 31.80 41.34
N ARG A 9 -27.96 32.01 40.36
CA ARG A 9 -29.23 31.32 40.23
C ARG A 9 -29.35 30.76 38.83
N ILE A 10 -29.65 29.47 38.72
CA ILE A 10 -29.85 28.78 37.45
C ILE A 10 -31.25 28.19 37.47
N SER A 11 -32.04 28.50 36.45
CA SER A 11 -33.39 27.96 36.26
C SER A 11 -33.56 27.46 34.84
N LEU A 12 -34.28 26.36 34.67
CA LEU A 12 -34.70 25.89 33.35
C LEU A 12 -36.06 26.50 33.00
N PRO A 13 -36.20 27.19 31.85
CA PRO A 13 -37.49 27.69 31.40
C PRO A 13 -38.53 26.56 31.31
N GLY A 14 -39.65 26.69 32.02
CA GLY A 14 -40.71 25.68 32.09
C GLY A 14 -40.49 24.54 33.09
N SER A 15 -39.43 24.60 33.91
CA SER A 15 -39.20 23.70 35.05
C SER A 15 -39.34 24.46 36.37
N THR A 16 -39.78 23.76 37.42
CA THR A 16 -39.78 24.28 38.80
C THR A 16 -38.42 24.14 39.49
N GLN A 17 -37.45 23.49 38.84
CA GLN A 17 -36.09 23.34 39.37
C GLN A 17 -35.34 24.67 39.30
N VAL A 18 -34.84 25.10 40.45
CA VAL A 18 -33.97 26.26 40.61
C VAL A 18 -32.77 25.81 41.44
N ALA A 19 -31.56 26.02 40.92
CA ALA A 19 -30.33 25.84 41.66
C ALA A 19 -29.81 27.22 42.09
N SER A 20 -29.49 27.39 43.38
CA SER A 20 -29.03 28.67 43.92
C SER A 20 -27.90 28.53 44.96
N THR A 21 -27.23 29.65 45.23
CA THR A 21 -26.17 29.80 46.24
C THR A 21 -26.66 29.89 47.69
N GLU A 22 -27.96 29.94 47.95
CA GLU A 22 -28.50 30.19 49.30
C GLU A 22 -28.39 28.92 50.18
N GLU A 23 -28.13 29.10 51.49
CA GLU A 23 -27.85 27.99 52.42
C GLU A 23 -28.99 26.96 52.43
N GLY A 24 -28.71 25.75 51.90
CA GLY A 24 -29.61 24.60 51.94
C GLY A 24 -30.15 24.11 50.58
N GLU A 25 -29.87 24.79 49.47
CA GLU A 25 -30.33 24.36 48.14
C GLU A 25 -29.26 23.58 47.35
N ALA A 26 -29.70 22.60 46.55
CA ALA A 26 -28.83 21.79 45.71
C ALA A 26 -28.37 22.56 44.47
N TRP A 27 -27.09 22.46 44.14
CA TRP A 27 -26.45 23.13 42.99
C TRP A 27 -26.58 22.35 41.67
N GLU A 28 -27.37 21.28 41.68
CA GLU A 28 -27.54 20.36 40.56
C GLU A 28 -28.88 20.61 39.88
N LEU A 29 -28.87 20.53 38.54
CA LEU A 29 -30.06 20.76 37.72
C LEU A 29 -30.17 19.62 36.71
N ILE A 30 -31.26 18.85 36.80
CA ILE A 30 -31.45 17.67 35.96
C ILE A 30 -32.03 18.12 34.62
N LEU A 31 -31.28 17.89 33.54
CA LEU A 31 -31.70 18.20 32.19
C LEU A 31 -32.66 17.12 31.66
N PRO A 32 -33.67 17.49 30.86
CA PRO A 32 -34.48 16.52 30.13
C PRO A 32 -33.64 15.70 29.14
N ASP A 33 -33.99 14.42 28.95
CA ASP A 33 -33.30 13.52 28.01
C ASP A 33 -33.19 14.12 26.60
N GLY A 34 -32.02 13.97 25.99
CA GLY A 34 -31.73 14.45 24.63
C GLY A 34 -31.54 15.96 24.49
N LYS A 35 -31.52 16.73 25.60
CA LYS A 35 -31.23 18.17 25.58
C LYS A 35 -29.81 18.46 26.09
N ALA A 36 -29.12 19.37 25.41
CA ALA A 36 -27.85 19.93 25.86
C ALA A 36 -28.09 21.34 26.43
N PRO A 37 -27.40 21.70 27.52
CA PRO A 37 -27.53 23.04 28.08
C PRO A 37 -26.86 24.05 27.14
N VAL A 38 -27.58 25.11 26.79
CA VAL A 38 -27.03 26.25 26.05
C VAL A 38 -27.11 27.47 26.94
N LEU A 39 -25.97 28.09 27.22
CA LEU A 39 -25.93 29.35 27.95
C LEU A 39 -26.48 30.46 27.05
N ILE A 40 -27.64 31.01 27.43
CA ILE A 40 -28.20 32.18 26.75
C ILE A 40 -27.49 33.41 27.33
N VAL A 41 -26.70 34.09 26.50
CA VAL A 41 -26.13 35.40 26.83
C VAL A 41 -27.12 36.47 26.36
N PRO A 42 -27.43 37.52 27.15
CA PRO A 42 -28.41 38.54 26.76
C PRO A 42 -27.99 39.23 25.46
N GLY A 43 -28.79 39.08 24.41
CA GLY A 43 -28.61 39.81 23.15
C GLY A 43 -29.23 41.21 23.20
N PRO A 44 -28.85 42.14 22.30
CA PRO A 44 -29.38 43.50 22.27
C PRO A 44 -30.90 43.59 22.02
N SER A 45 -31.54 42.51 21.55
CA SER A 45 -32.99 42.45 21.29
C SER A 45 -33.77 41.51 22.24
N ALA A 46 -33.11 40.88 23.21
CA ALA A 46 -33.77 40.04 24.20
C ALA A 46 -33.97 40.86 25.47
N ALA A 47 -35.18 41.38 25.69
CA ALA A 47 -35.55 41.96 26.98
C ALA A 47 -35.54 40.84 28.02
N LEU A 48 -34.53 40.84 28.88
CA LEU A 48 -34.45 39.95 30.04
C LEU A 48 -35.62 40.23 30.99
N ALA A 49 -36.21 39.18 31.57
CA ALA A 49 -37.16 39.39 32.66
C ALA A 49 -36.46 40.00 33.90
N PRO A 50 -37.17 40.70 34.79
CA PRO A 50 -36.59 41.21 36.03
C PRO A 50 -35.98 40.06 36.86
N GLY A 51 -34.65 40.06 37.02
CA GLY A 51 -33.91 39.00 37.72
C GLY A 51 -33.12 38.05 36.79
N GLU A 52 -33.29 38.15 35.48
CA GLU A 52 -32.48 37.45 34.49
C GLU A 52 -31.35 38.38 34.01
N GLY A 53 -30.09 37.99 34.19
CA GLY A 53 -28.93 38.76 33.71
C GLY A 53 -27.76 38.80 34.67
N VAL A 54 -26.68 39.47 34.26
CA VAL A 54 -25.47 39.62 35.08
C VAL A 54 -25.42 41.04 35.64
N ALA A 55 -25.50 41.16 36.96
CA ALA A 55 -25.25 42.41 37.67
C ALA A 55 -23.79 42.46 38.13
N LEU A 56 -23.08 43.52 37.76
CA LEU A 56 -21.67 43.71 38.11
C LEU A 56 -21.56 44.87 39.11
N SER A 57 -20.70 44.71 40.11
CA SER A 57 -20.34 45.79 41.02
C SER A 57 -18.83 45.89 41.17
N LYS A 58 -18.32 47.11 41.38
CA LYS A 58 -16.90 47.36 41.66
C LYS A 58 -16.80 48.28 42.87
N LYS A 59 -16.20 47.76 43.95
CA LYS A 59 -16.08 48.47 45.25
C LYS A 59 -17.45 48.93 45.79
N GLY A 60 -18.48 48.08 45.67
CA GLY A 60 -19.83 48.37 46.16
C GLY A 60 -20.70 49.23 45.25
N LEU A 61 -20.18 49.76 44.13
CA LEU A 61 -20.96 50.55 43.17
C LEU A 61 -21.44 49.66 42.01
N PRO A 62 -22.72 49.76 41.60
CA PRO A 62 -23.24 49.03 40.44
C PRO A 62 -22.60 49.55 39.14
N VAL A 63 -22.23 48.63 38.26
CA VAL A 63 -21.63 48.91 36.95
C VAL A 63 -22.60 48.46 35.87
N HIS A 64 -23.09 49.41 35.07
CA HIS A 64 -23.88 49.11 33.88
C HIS A 64 -22.96 48.83 32.70
N VAL A 65 -23.25 47.73 31.97
CA VAL A 65 -22.48 47.29 30.81
C VAL A 65 -23.39 47.26 29.59
N SER A 66 -22.88 47.75 28.46
CA SER A 66 -23.53 47.57 27.16
C SER A 66 -23.30 46.14 26.67
N TRP A 67 -24.38 45.36 26.56
CA TRP A 67 -24.33 43.97 26.10
C TRP A 67 -23.89 43.84 24.64
N ALA A 68 -24.27 44.79 23.78
CA ALA A 68 -23.87 44.80 22.38
C ALA A 68 -22.33 44.81 22.22
N THR A 69 -21.67 45.76 22.89
CA THR A 69 -20.20 45.87 22.84
C THR A 69 -19.50 44.70 23.54
N THR A 70 -20.14 44.11 24.54
CA THR A 70 -19.58 42.98 25.29
C THR A 70 -19.62 41.70 24.46
N LEU A 71 -20.72 41.46 23.74
CA LEU A 71 -20.85 40.33 22.82
C LEU A 71 -19.87 40.43 21.65
N GLU A 72 -19.71 41.62 21.06
CA GLU A 72 -18.69 41.83 20.03
C GLU A 72 -17.28 41.52 20.55
N LYS A 73 -16.96 41.99 21.76
CA LYS A 73 -15.66 41.71 22.40
C LYS A 73 -15.49 40.22 22.70
N LEU A 74 -16.54 39.54 23.16
CA LEU A 74 -16.53 38.10 23.42
C LEU A 74 -16.31 37.31 22.13
N ASP A 75 -16.97 37.67 21.04
CA ASP A 75 -16.78 37.02 19.74
C ASP A 75 -15.38 37.25 19.19
N GLN A 76 -14.82 38.45 19.34
CA GLN A 76 -13.42 38.72 19.01
C GLN A 76 -12.47 37.83 19.83
N LEU A 77 -12.71 37.70 21.15
CA LEU A 77 -11.90 36.85 22.02
C LEU A 77 -12.02 35.37 21.67
N LYS A 78 -13.24 34.88 21.40
CA LYS A 78 -13.48 33.50 20.93
C LYS A 78 -12.80 33.22 19.61
N ARG A 79 -12.81 34.17 18.66
CA ARG A 79 -12.09 34.05 17.38
C ARG A 79 -10.58 34.00 17.61
N ALA A 80 -10.04 34.91 18.42
CA ALA A 80 -8.62 34.94 18.75
C ALA A 80 -8.17 33.69 19.52
N GLU A 81 -8.99 33.19 20.43
CA GLU A 81 -8.75 31.95 21.15
C GLU A 81 -8.83 30.76 20.19
N ASN A 82 -9.87 30.64 19.36
CA ASN A 82 -9.96 29.60 18.33
C ASN A 82 -8.81 29.68 17.32
N GLU A 83 -8.23 30.83 17.04
CA GLU A 83 -7.01 30.93 16.22
C GLU A 83 -5.75 30.49 16.96
N ARG A 84 -5.69 30.69 18.29
CA ARG A 84 -4.61 30.20 19.15
C ARG A 84 -4.71 28.69 19.46
N THR A 85 -5.93 28.18 19.65
CA THR A 85 -6.25 26.80 20.05
C THR A 85 -6.66 25.92 18.89
N LYS A 86 -6.97 26.48 17.71
CA LYS A 86 -6.76 25.74 16.48
C LYS A 86 -5.34 25.24 16.62
N PRO A 87 -5.10 23.91 16.71
CA PRO A 87 -3.80 23.46 16.29
C PRO A 87 -3.68 24.10 14.92
N GLN A 88 -2.66 24.93 14.70
CA GLN A 88 -2.12 24.95 13.36
C GLN A 88 -2.05 23.46 13.05
N ARG A 89 -2.91 22.98 12.14
CA ARG A 89 -2.48 21.97 11.21
C ARG A 89 -1.27 22.63 10.56
N GLN A 90 -0.14 22.61 11.27
CA GLN A 90 1.11 22.24 10.66
C GLN A 90 0.66 21.02 9.88
N GLU A 91 0.44 21.20 8.58
CA GLU A 91 0.41 20.09 7.65
C GLU A 91 1.46 19.15 8.18
N THR A 92 1.04 18.07 8.84
CA THR A 92 1.85 17.32 9.82
C THR A 92 3.20 17.19 9.19
N GLY A 93 4.17 17.98 9.70
CA GLY A 93 5.33 18.38 8.90
C GLY A 93 5.83 17.12 8.22
N GLN A 94 5.71 17.03 6.89
CA GLN A 94 6.26 15.89 6.18
C GLN A 94 7.65 15.74 6.74
N LEU A 95 7.93 14.62 7.41
CA LEU A 95 9.22 14.40 8.04
C LEU A 95 10.24 14.68 6.96
N ALA A 96 10.88 15.84 7.04
CA ALA A 96 11.66 16.35 5.94
C ALA A 96 12.96 15.57 5.98
N PHE A 97 12.97 14.45 5.26
CA PHE A 97 14.17 13.66 5.11
C PHE A 97 15.23 14.56 4.47
N ARG A 98 16.39 14.65 5.11
CA ARG A 98 17.51 15.37 4.51
C ARG A 98 17.87 14.65 3.20
N PRO A 99 17.96 15.36 2.06
CA PRO A 99 18.30 14.74 0.81
C PRO A 99 19.68 14.07 0.93
N GLY A 100 19.79 12.86 0.41
CA GLY A 100 21.07 12.15 0.36
C GLY A 100 22.04 12.82 -0.61
N ARG A 101 23.34 12.57 -0.41
CA ARG A 101 24.40 12.96 -1.36
C ARG A 101 24.81 11.75 -2.18
N GLN A 102 24.63 11.80 -3.50
CA GLN A 102 25.14 10.78 -4.42
C GLN A 102 26.68 10.83 -4.44
N ARG A 103 27.31 9.65 -4.29
CA ARG A 103 28.78 9.51 -4.24
C ARG A 103 29.39 8.83 -5.47
N GLN A 104 28.58 8.59 -6.52
CA GLN A 104 29.00 7.94 -7.78
C GLN A 104 29.77 6.63 -7.50
N ALA A 105 29.16 5.73 -6.73
CA ALA A 105 29.83 4.55 -6.20
C ALA A 105 30.26 3.54 -7.28
N ALA A 106 29.75 3.64 -8.51
CA ALA A 106 30.16 2.79 -9.62
C ALA A 106 31.52 3.16 -10.21
N LEU A 107 32.04 4.38 -9.98
CA LEU A 107 33.32 4.79 -10.55
C LEU A 107 34.45 3.87 -10.09
N HIS A 108 34.97 3.07 -11.01
CA HIS A 108 36.07 2.13 -10.78
C HIS A 108 37.17 2.34 -11.82
N GLN A 109 38.36 2.70 -11.36
CA GLN A 109 39.55 2.76 -12.20
C GLN A 109 40.27 1.41 -12.15
N SER A 110 40.73 0.93 -13.31
CA SER A 110 41.44 -0.35 -13.38
C SER A 110 42.63 -0.40 -12.43
N ILE A 111 42.78 -1.51 -11.71
CA ILE A 111 43.94 -1.74 -10.82
C ILE A 111 45.27 -1.75 -11.60
N GLN A 112 45.22 -1.94 -12.91
CA GLN A 112 46.38 -1.95 -13.80
C GLN A 112 47.11 -0.60 -13.83
N HIS A 113 46.39 0.50 -13.53
CA HIS A 113 46.98 1.84 -13.39
C HIS A 113 47.86 1.98 -12.13
N GLN A 114 47.69 1.09 -11.15
CA GLN A 114 48.39 1.15 -9.87
C GLN A 114 49.67 0.29 -9.85
N PHE A 115 49.88 -0.52 -10.90
CA PHE A 115 51.08 -1.34 -11.00
C PHE A 115 52.29 -0.50 -11.41
N PRO A 116 53.48 -0.76 -10.84
CA PRO A 116 54.70 -0.09 -11.28
C PRO A 116 54.97 -0.29 -12.78
N GLU A 117 55.52 0.73 -13.43
CA GLU A 117 55.77 0.75 -14.88
C GLU A 117 56.59 -0.44 -15.39
N ILE A 118 57.45 -1.03 -14.54
CA ILE A 118 58.25 -2.22 -14.88
C ILE A 118 57.40 -3.43 -15.34
N TYR A 119 56.15 -3.53 -14.88
CA TYR A 119 55.23 -4.58 -15.29
C TYR A 119 54.66 -4.37 -16.70
N GLY A 120 54.69 -3.14 -17.23
CA GLY A 120 54.22 -2.81 -18.57
C GLY A 120 52.71 -2.99 -18.80
N VAL A 121 51.92 -2.99 -17.71
CA VAL A 121 50.45 -3.16 -17.77
C VAL A 121 49.68 -1.84 -17.72
N GLY A 122 50.28 -0.77 -17.19
CA GLY A 122 49.65 0.57 -17.16
C GLY A 122 49.56 1.24 -18.53
N GLU A 123 49.19 2.53 -18.55
CA GLU A 123 49.01 3.31 -19.79
C GLU A 123 50.29 3.44 -20.64
N VAL A 124 51.43 3.64 -19.98
CA VAL A 124 52.74 3.79 -20.64
C VAL A 124 53.17 2.51 -21.37
N GLY A 125 52.75 1.34 -20.87
CA GLY A 125 53.10 0.05 -21.44
C GLY A 125 54.58 -0.33 -21.24
N LEU A 126 55.08 -1.23 -22.08
CA LEU A 126 56.48 -1.66 -22.04
C LEU A 126 57.38 -0.65 -22.77
N PRO A 127 58.59 -0.36 -22.26
CA PRO A 127 59.56 0.48 -22.95
C PRO A 127 60.00 -0.18 -24.27
N TRP A 128 60.18 0.62 -25.31
CA TRP A 128 60.73 0.14 -26.58
C TRP A 128 62.27 0.20 -26.55
N PRO A 129 62.99 -0.83 -27.05
CA PRO A 129 62.49 -2.10 -27.60
C PRO A 129 62.23 -3.16 -26.52
N ALA A 130 61.11 -3.88 -26.64
CA ALA A 130 60.78 -5.03 -25.79
C ALA A 130 60.80 -6.34 -26.60
N SER A 131 61.29 -7.43 -26.00
CA SER A 131 61.28 -8.73 -26.66
C SER A 131 59.84 -9.26 -26.84
N PRO A 132 59.56 -10.07 -27.88
CA PRO A 132 58.24 -10.68 -28.08
C PRO A 132 57.75 -11.46 -26.85
N GLN A 133 58.68 -12.14 -26.15
CA GLN A 133 58.40 -12.87 -24.92
C GLN A 133 57.94 -11.94 -23.80
N ARG A 134 58.59 -10.77 -23.64
CA ARG A 134 58.21 -9.79 -22.62
C ARG A 134 56.84 -9.17 -22.91
N VAL A 135 56.54 -8.89 -24.17
CA VAL A 135 55.22 -8.42 -24.62
C VAL A 135 54.13 -9.45 -24.30
N ALA A 136 54.39 -10.73 -24.57
CA ALA A 136 53.44 -11.81 -24.26
C ALA A 136 53.18 -11.95 -22.75
N GLN A 137 54.22 -11.91 -21.93
CA GLN A 137 54.10 -11.96 -20.46
C GLN A 137 53.26 -10.78 -19.92
N ALA A 138 53.52 -9.56 -20.38
CA ALA A 138 52.76 -8.39 -19.97
C ALA A 138 51.28 -8.52 -20.35
N ARG A 139 50.97 -9.00 -21.57
CA ARG A 139 49.58 -9.22 -22.01
C ARG A 139 48.87 -10.32 -21.21
N GLN A 140 49.55 -11.43 -20.91
CA GLN A 140 48.98 -12.49 -20.06
C GLN A 140 48.64 -11.97 -18.66
N PHE A 141 49.56 -11.22 -18.05
CA PHE A 141 49.33 -10.62 -16.75
C PHE A 141 48.20 -9.59 -16.79
N LYS A 142 48.13 -8.80 -17.85
CA LYS A 142 47.05 -7.84 -18.08
C LYS A 142 45.67 -8.51 -18.20
N ALA A 143 45.58 -9.59 -18.97
CA ALA A 143 44.36 -10.39 -19.10
C ALA A 143 43.94 -11.01 -17.77
N TYR A 144 44.91 -11.49 -16.97
CA TYR A 144 44.66 -11.98 -15.61
C TYR A 144 44.07 -10.88 -14.72
N LEU A 145 44.64 -9.67 -14.71
CA LEU A 145 44.15 -8.54 -13.92
C LEU A 145 42.75 -8.07 -14.37
N ALA A 146 42.45 -8.13 -15.66
CA ALA A 146 41.15 -7.75 -16.21
C ALA A 146 39.98 -8.55 -15.60
N LEU A 147 40.19 -9.81 -15.21
CA LEU A 147 39.19 -10.62 -14.52
C LEU A 147 38.81 -10.01 -13.15
N PHE A 148 39.81 -9.57 -12.39
CA PHE A 148 39.61 -8.94 -11.08
C PHE A 148 39.00 -7.55 -11.22
N ASP A 149 39.43 -6.80 -12.23
CA ASP A 149 38.82 -5.51 -12.55
C ASP A 149 37.33 -5.64 -12.83
N GLN A 150 36.91 -6.65 -13.60
CA GLN A 150 35.49 -6.87 -13.87
C GLN A 150 34.71 -7.27 -12.60
N LEU A 151 35.29 -8.10 -11.73
CA LEU A 151 34.67 -8.48 -10.44
C LEU A 151 34.43 -7.24 -9.57
N LEU A 152 35.45 -6.38 -9.42
CA LEU A 152 35.36 -5.13 -8.67
C LEU A 152 34.35 -4.18 -9.29
N ALA A 153 34.42 -4.00 -10.61
CA ALA A 153 33.51 -3.15 -11.35
C ALA A 153 32.04 -3.56 -11.16
N ASN A 154 31.75 -4.87 -11.18
CA ASN A 154 30.42 -5.40 -10.90
C ASN A 154 29.99 -5.15 -9.45
N ALA A 155 30.89 -5.33 -8.48
CA ALA A 155 30.60 -5.03 -7.07
C ALA A 155 30.24 -3.55 -6.84
N PHE A 156 30.99 -2.64 -7.48
CA PHE A 156 30.73 -1.20 -7.42
C PHE A 156 29.43 -0.81 -8.13
N ALA A 157 29.14 -1.39 -9.29
CA ALA A 157 27.86 -1.22 -9.98
C ALA A 157 26.69 -1.73 -9.11
N GLN A 158 26.84 -2.88 -8.45
CA GLN A 158 25.85 -3.41 -7.53
C GLN A 158 25.62 -2.50 -6.32
N LEU A 159 26.69 -1.89 -5.78
CA LEU A 159 26.61 -0.94 -4.68
C LEU A 159 25.85 0.34 -5.09
N GLU A 160 26.11 0.87 -6.29
CA GLU A 160 25.34 2.00 -6.81
C GLU A 160 23.86 1.64 -7.06
N GLY A 161 23.61 0.43 -7.55
CA GLY A 161 22.27 -0.12 -7.75
C GLY A 161 21.52 -0.46 -6.46
N ALA A 162 22.18 -0.50 -5.30
CA ALA A 162 21.56 -0.90 -4.03
C ALA A 162 20.33 -0.04 -3.67
N GLY A 163 20.39 1.28 -3.92
CA GLY A 163 19.24 2.16 -3.70
C GLY A 163 18.03 1.79 -4.56
N LYS A 164 18.24 1.29 -5.78
CA LYS A 164 17.18 0.83 -6.67
C LYS A 164 16.60 -0.51 -6.19
N LEU A 165 17.42 -1.42 -5.67
CA LEU A 165 16.98 -2.72 -5.15
C LEU A 165 16.11 -2.58 -3.90
N PHE A 166 16.47 -1.68 -3.00
CA PHE A 166 15.73 -1.48 -1.75
C PHE A 166 14.66 -0.37 -1.85
N SER A 167 14.38 0.12 -3.06
CA SER A 167 13.32 1.08 -3.28
C SER A 167 11.95 0.42 -3.11
N LEU A 168 11.03 1.13 -2.45
CA LEU A 168 9.64 0.70 -2.28
C LEU A 168 8.75 1.10 -3.47
N MET A 169 9.26 1.91 -4.40
CA MET A 169 8.51 2.43 -5.55
C MET A 169 8.30 1.35 -6.63
N ALA A 170 7.10 1.28 -7.20
CA ALA A 170 6.74 0.39 -8.30
C ALA A 170 7.64 0.66 -9.50
N GLY A 171 8.12 -0.40 -10.15
CA GLY A 171 9.01 -0.27 -11.30
C GLY A 171 10.40 0.31 -10.99
N ALA A 172 10.80 0.46 -9.72
CA ALA A 172 12.10 1.03 -9.38
C ALA A 172 13.30 0.22 -9.92
N SER A 173 13.16 -1.10 -10.02
CA SER A 173 14.04 -1.91 -10.86
C SER A 173 13.47 -3.29 -11.15
N GLU A 174 13.43 -3.67 -12.42
CA GLU A 174 13.20 -5.05 -12.81
C GLU A 174 14.49 -5.89 -12.80
N LYS A 175 15.64 -5.23 -12.61
CA LYS A 175 16.97 -5.81 -12.55
C LYS A 175 17.38 -6.13 -11.11
N VAL A 176 18.10 -7.23 -10.95
CA VAL A 176 18.56 -7.72 -9.63
C VAL A 176 20.08 -7.71 -9.51
N TYR A 177 20.76 -7.74 -10.65
CA TYR A 177 22.21 -7.61 -10.80
C TYR A 177 22.53 -6.36 -11.62
N PHE A 178 23.59 -5.67 -11.22
CA PHE A 178 24.15 -4.53 -11.93
C PHE A 178 25.61 -4.83 -12.28
N SER A 179 26.02 -4.42 -13.47
CA SER A 179 27.40 -4.49 -13.93
C SER A 179 27.75 -3.22 -14.70
N GLN A 180 29.02 -3.06 -15.01
CA GLN A 180 29.52 -2.02 -15.89
C GLN A 180 30.62 -2.58 -16.78
N SER A 181 30.76 -1.99 -17.97
CA SER A 181 31.79 -2.38 -18.94
C SER A 181 33.14 -1.77 -18.59
N MET A 182 34.18 -2.60 -18.59
CA MET A 182 35.57 -2.17 -18.34
C MET A 182 36.36 -1.88 -19.62
N ARG A 183 35.71 -1.88 -20.80
CA ARG A 183 36.37 -1.73 -22.10
C ARG A 183 37.19 -0.44 -22.22
N ASN A 184 36.68 0.67 -21.69
CA ASN A 184 37.32 1.97 -21.78
C ASN A 184 38.28 2.26 -20.60
N GLU A 185 38.14 1.53 -19.49
CA GLU A 185 38.89 1.76 -18.25
C GLU A 185 40.20 0.97 -18.21
N ILE A 186 40.28 -0.15 -18.91
CA ILE A 186 41.48 -0.99 -18.97
C ILE A 186 42.45 -0.39 -20.02
N PRO A 187 43.71 -0.05 -19.63
CA PRO A 187 44.66 0.54 -20.56
C PRO A 187 44.93 -0.37 -21.76
N GLY A 188 44.83 0.16 -22.98
CA GLY A 188 45.10 -0.62 -24.18
C GLY A 188 44.29 -1.92 -24.26
N PHE A 189 43.07 -1.94 -23.71
CA PHE A 189 42.17 -3.09 -23.71
C PHE A 189 42.02 -3.69 -25.11
N GLU A 190 41.90 -2.83 -26.12
CA GLU A 190 41.87 -3.21 -27.53
C GLU A 190 43.03 -4.12 -27.92
N SER A 191 44.22 -4.03 -27.31
CA SER A 191 45.35 -4.91 -27.62
C SER A 191 45.25 -6.33 -27.02
N LEU A 192 44.37 -6.53 -26.04
CA LEU A 192 44.06 -7.84 -25.47
C LEU A 192 43.05 -8.59 -26.34
N ILE A 193 42.13 -7.84 -26.94
CA ILE A 193 41.09 -8.36 -27.84
C ILE A 193 41.48 -8.27 -29.32
N ARG A 194 42.43 -7.42 -29.72
CA ARG A 194 42.96 -7.33 -31.11
C ARG A 194 43.90 -8.50 -31.38
N TRP A 195 43.39 -9.36 -32.23
CA TRP A 195 43.86 -10.70 -32.54
C TRP A 195 44.70 -10.76 -33.83
N GLU A 196 44.74 -9.69 -34.62
CA GLU A 196 45.61 -9.56 -35.80
C GLU A 196 47.09 -9.78 -35.45
N ALA A 197 47.49 -9.44 -34.22
CA ALA A 197 48.83 -9.68 -33.68
C ALA A 197 49.14 -11.16 -33.35
N PHE A 198 48.15 -12.06 -33.41
CA PHE A 198 48.27 -13.50 -33.11
C PHE A 198 48.09 -14.40 -34.34
N GLY A 199 47.85 -13.84 -35.53
CA GLY A 199 47.70 -14.62 -36.77
C GLY A 199 46.43 -15.49 -36.86
N LEU A 200 45.50 -15.34 -35.91
CA LEU A 200 44.27 -16.12 -35.83
C LEU A 200 43.19 -15.47 -36.71
N THR A 201 43.10 -15.81 -37.99
CA THR A 201 42.05 -15.27 -38.89
C THR A 201 40.64 -15.47 -38.31
N GLY A 202 39.69 -14.58 -38.64
CA GLY A 202 38.31 -14.53 -38.11
C GLY A 202 37.41 -15.77 -38.30
N ARG A 203 37.99 -16.92 -38.69
CA ARG A 203 37.36 -18.24 -38.74
C ARG A 203 37.64 -19.12 -37.51
N ASP A 204 38.53 -18.73 -36.58
CA ASP A 204 38.83 -19.53 -35.39
C ASP A 204 37.65 -19.50 -34.38
N PRO A 205 37.10 -20.65 -33.94
CA PRO A 205 36.01 -20.70 -32.95
C PRO A 205 36.34 -19.99 -31.63
N LYS A 206 37.62 -19.97 -31.22
CA LYS A 206 38.07 -19.28 -30.01
C LYS A 206 37.98 -17.76 -30.14
N PHE A 207 38.10 -17.24 -31.37
CA PHE A 207 38.02 -15.81 -31.68
C PHE A 207 36.61 -15.23 -31.45
N LYS A 208 35.56 -15.93 -31.86
CA LYS A 208 34.18 -15.52 -31.56
C LYS A 208 33.93 -15.45 -30.05
N GLN A 209 34.51 -16.33 -29.24
CA GLN A 209 34.20 -16.47 -27.81
C GLN A 209 34.64 -15.27 -26.94
N ALA A 210 35.70 -14.53 -27.28
CA ALA A 210 36.27 -13.47 -26.43
C ALA A 210 35.52 -12.12 -26.51
N ILE A 211 35.17 -11.65 -27.72
CA ILE A 211 34.32 -10.46 -27.91
C ILE A 211 32.93 -10.73 -27.32
N VAL A 212 32.43 -11.93 -27.61
CA VAL A 212 31.21 -12.46 -27.04
C VAL A 212 31.28 -12.39 -25.50
N TYR A 213 32.34 -12.81 -24.81
CA TYR A 213 32.40 -12.79 -23.34
C TYR A 213 32.08 -11.43 -22.67
N GLN A 214 32.43 -10.29 -23.25
CA GLN A 214 32.09 -8.98 -22.68
C GLN A 214 30.65 -8.54 -22.98
N GLU A 215 30.21 -8.70 -24.23
CA GLU A 215 28.80 -8.46 -24.61
C GLU A 215 27.89 -9.37 -23.76
N ARG A 216 28.31 -10.62 -23.54
CA ARG A 216 27.68 -11.61 -22.67
C ARG A 216 27.49 -11.14 -21.23
N ILE A 217 28.50 -10.50 -20.62
CA ILE A 217 28.40 -9.98 -19.23
C ILE A 217 27.38 -8.84 -19.17
N GLN A 218 27.39 -7.96 -20.17
CA GLN A 218 26.47 -6.83 -20.22
C GLN A 218 25.03 -7.29 -20.47
N GLU A 219 24.82 -8.22 -21.41
CA GLU A 219 23.53 -8.90 -21.64
C GLU A 219 23.02 -9.61 -20.38
N TRP A 220 23.90 -10.25 -19.59
CA TRP A 220 23.51 -10.88 -18.33
C TRP A 220 22.93 -9.87 -17.33
N THR A 221 23.37 -8.62 -17.37
CA THR A 221 22.81 -7.52 -16.55
C THR A 221 21.70 -6.71 -17.20
N GLU A 222 21.45 -6.94 -18.48
CA GLU A 222 20.23 -6.55 -19.16
C GLU A 222 19.13 -7.59 -19.00
N SER A 223 19.44 -8.77 -18.45
CA SER A 223 18.41 -9.76 -18.09
C SER A 223 17.43 -9.17 -17.07
N VAL A 224 16.17 -9.14 -17.49
CA VAL A 224 15.05 -8.60 -16.71
C VAL A 224 14.23 -9.78 -16.22
N VAL A 225 13.96 -9.83 -14.91
CA VAL A 225 13.23 -10.95 -14.28
C VAL A 225 11.81 -11.09 -14.85
N ASN A 226 11.16 -9.97 -15.17
CA ASN A 226 9.77 -9.95 -15.64
C ASN A 226 9.58 -10.30 -17.12
N GLU A 227 10.64 -10.17 -17.92
CA GLU A 227 10.65 -10.50 -19.36
C GLU A 227 11.15 -11.92 -19.62
N GLU A 228 11.57 -12.66 -18.59
CA GLU A 228 12.27 -13.94 -18.72
C GLU A 228 13.44 -13.90 -19.73
N ARG A 229 13.99 -12.71 -19.95
CA ARG A 229 15.00 -12.48 -20.98
C ARG A 229 16.34 -12.96 -20.45
N VAL A 230 16.66 -14.20 -20.79
CA VAL A 230 17.99 -14.78 -20.57
C VAL A 230 18.86 -14.44 -21.77
N PRO A 231 20.17 -14.19 -21.58
CA PRO A 231 21.05 -13.91 -22.71
C PRO A 231 21.03 -15.05 -23.75
N GLU A 232 20.98 -14.72 -25.04
CA GLU A 232 20.74 -15.68 -26.14
C GLU A 232 21.78 -16.81 -26.21
N TRP A 233 22.99 -16.51 -25.74
CA TRP A 233 24.13 -17.43 -25.73
C TRP A 233 24.16 -18.41 -24.56
N THR A 234 23.22 -18.30 -23.63
CA THR A 234 23.09 -19.26 -22.52
C THR A 234 22.71 -20.61 -23.11
N GLU A 235 23.45 -21.66 -22.75
CA GLU A 235 23.11 -23.01 -23.21
C GLU A 235 21.68 -23.35 -22.80
N GLU A 236 20.94 -24.04 -23.67
CA GLU A 236 19.51 -24.32 -23.43
C GLU A 236 19.28 -25.01 -22.07
N LYS A 237 20.21 -25.90 -21.68
CA LYS A 237 20.21 -26.61 -20.41
C LYS A 237 20.31 -25.70 -19.18
N ASP A 238 20.92 -24.52 -19.32
CA ASP A 238 21.24 -23.60 -18.21
C ASP A 238 20.25 -22.42 -18.14
N LYS A 239 19.43 -22.20 -19.18
CA LYS A 239 18.46 -21.10 -19.22
C LYS A 239 17.48 -21.14 -18.06
N ASP A 240 16.92 -22.31 -17.78
CA ASP A 240 15.95 -22.49 -16.68
C ASP A 240 16.59 -22.22 -15.31
N ILE A 241 17.83 -22.68 -15.11
CA ILE A 241 18.60 -22.43 -13.88
C ILE A 241 18.83 -20.93 -13.68
N VAL A 242 19.19 -20.20 -14.74
CA VAL A 242 19.42 -18.76 -14.67
C VAL A 242 18.12 -18.02 -14.34
N LYS A 243 17.00 -18.39 -14.98
CA LYS A 243 15.67 -17.80 -14.69
C LYS A 243 15.27 -18.03 -13.24
N GLU A 244 15.43 -19.25 -12.74
CA GLU A 244 15.09 -19.62 -11.37
C GLU A 244 15.91 -18.81 -10.35
N ASN A 245 17.22 -18.70 -10.53
CA ASN A 245 18.09 -17.92 -9.65
C ASN A 245 17.72 -16.42 -9.61
N LEU A 246 17.40 -15.83 -10.77
CA LEU A 246 16.96 -14.45 -10.87
C LEU A 246 15.62 -14.24 -10.15
N TRP A 247 14.68 -15.16 -10.35
CA TRP A 247 13.40 -15.18 -9.67
C TRP A 247 13.56 -15.29 -8.15
N GLU A 248 14.35 -16.25 -7.66
CA GLU A 248 14.55 -16.50 -6.23
C GLU A 248 15.16 -15.28 -5.53
N ARG A 249 16.13 -14.63 -6.18
CA ARG A 249 16.76 -13.44 -5.62
C ARG A 249 15.78 -12.26 -5.55
N ARG A 250 14.98 -12.04 -6.59
CA ARG A 250 13.92 -11.01 -6.57
C ARG A 250 12.87 -11.31 -5.50
N ASN A 251 12.44 -12.56 -5.40
CA ASN A 251 11.46 -13.01 -4.41
C ASN A 251 11.96 -12.81 -2.97
N ARG A 252 13.21 -13.21 -2.68
CA ARG A 252 13.85 -12.96 -1.37
C ARG A 252 13.94 -11.48 -1.02
N LEU A 253 14.28 -10.63 -1.99
CA LEU A 253 14.36 -9.19 -1.79
C LEU A 253 13.00 -8.58 -1.42
N LEU A 254 11.95 -8.89 -2.18
CA LEU A 254 10.59 -8.41 -1.91
C LEU A 254 10.06 -8.96 -0.57
N ASN A 255 10.32 -10.24 -0.27
CA ASN A 255 9.99 -10.82 1.04
C ASN A 255 10.70 -10.11 2.19
N HIS A 256 11.98 -9.76 2.01
CA HIS A 256 12.71 -9.00 3.02
C HIS A 256 12.07 -7.62 3.26
N LEU A 257 11.65 -6.92 2.20
CA LEU A 257 10.98 -5.62 2.32
C LEU A 257 9.62 -5.75 3.00
N LEU A 258 8.82 -6.75 2.63
CA LEU A 258 7.52 -7.04 3.24
C LEU A 258 7.65 -7.42 4.72
N ALA A 259 8.68 -8.20 5.07
CA ALA A 259 8.93 -8.62 6.44
C ALA A 259 9.17 -7.44 7.40
N ARG A 260 9.66 -6.28 6.91
CA ARG A 260 9.79 -5.06 7.73
C ARG A 260 8.45 -4.53 8.22
N PHE A 261 7.38 -4.86 7.52
CA PHE A 261 6.02 -4.52 7.86
C PHE A 261 5.25 -5.68 8.51
N GLY A 262 5.93 -6.80 8.79
CA GLY A 262 5.31 -8.01 9.31
C GLY A 262 4.43 -8.75 8.30
N GLU A 263 4.57 -8.44 7.00
CA GLU A 263 3.76 -9.03 5.94
C GLU A 263 4.43 -10.26 5.33
N GLN A 264 3.62 -11.27 5.01
CA GLN A 264 4.05 -12.49 4.32
C GLN A 264 3.12 -12.76 3.14
N LEU A 265 3.71 -12.92 1.96
CA LEU A 265 3.04 -13.25 0.70
C LEU A 265 3.67 -14.53 0.17
N ASP A 266 3.02 -15.64 0.51
CA ASP A 266 3.46 -16.98 0.16
C ASP A 266 3.11 -17.32 -1.30
N GLU A 267 3.92 -18.19 -1.89
CA GLU A 267 3.63 -18.73 -3.21
C GLU A 267 2.59 -19.85 -3.06
N HIS A 268 1.35 -19.57 -3.46
CA HIS A 268 0.26 -20.53 -3.40
C HIS A 268 0.01 -21.25 -4.74
N ASP A 269 0.53 -20.69 -5.83
CA ASP A 269 0.33 -21.19 -7.18
C ASP A 269 1.55 -20.84 -8.05
N ALA A 270 2.30 -21.87 -8.44
CA ALA A 270 3.50 -21.72 -9.25
C ALA A 270 3.21 -21.15 -10.65
N SER A 271 1.98 -21.29 -11.16
CA SER A 271 1.58 -20.75 -12.47
C SER A 271 1.48 -19.23 -12.48
N LEU A 272 1.49 -18.59 -11.29
CA LEU A 272 1.24 -17.17 -11.11
C LEU A 272 2.45 -16.40 -10.57
N LYS A 273 3.65 -16.97 -10.69
CA LYS A 273 4.92 -16.35 -10.26
C LYS A 273 5.07 -14.90 -10.71
N LYS A 274 4.66 -14.57 -11.95
CA LYS A 274 4.72 -13.20 -12.48
C LYS A 274 3.73 -12.26 -11.79
N GLN A 275 2.52 -12.73 -11.50
CA GLN A 275 1.50 -11.95 -10.77
C GLN A 275 1.92 -11.75 -9.31
N LEU A 276 2.62 -12.72 -8.71
CA LEU A 276 3.12 -12.62 -7.34
C LEU A 276 4.03 -11.39 -7.14
N PHE A 277 4.97 -11.13 -8.06
CA PHE A 277 5.79 -9.92 -7.98
C PHE A 277 4.98 -8.64 -8.08
N ALA A 278 4.04 -8.59 -9.02
CA ALA A 278 3.15 -7.44 -9.16
C ALA A 278 2.33 -7.19 -7.89
N HIS A 279 1.85 -8.25 -7.22
CA HIS A 279 1.12 -8.12 -5.96
C HIS A 279 2.02 -7.66 -4.80
N LYS A 280 3.23 -8.22 -4.67
CA LYS A 280 4.22 -7.79 -3.67
C LYS A 280 4.58 -6.32 -3.83
N GLU A 281 4.84 -5.90 -5.06
CA GLU A 281 5.12 -4.49 -5.38
C GLU A 281 3.91 -3.61 -5.09
N THR A 282 2.72 -4.01 -5.52
CA THR A 282 1.48 -3.25 -5.26
C THR A 282 1.23 -3.07 -3.77
N LEU A 283 1.43 -4.14 -2.98
CA LEU A 283 1.29 -4.10 -1.52
C LEU A 283 2.32 -3.16 -0.88
N LEU A 284 3.60 -3.24 -1.26
CA LEU A 284 4.67 -2.39 -0.73
C LEU A 284 4.44 -0.91 -1.06
N ASN A 285 4.05 -0.61 -2.29
CA ASN A 285 3.81 0.76 -2.75
C ASN A 285 2.65 1.44 -2.05
N ASN A 286 1.57 0.68 -1.85
CA ASN A 286 0.33 1.21 -1.28
C ASN A 286 0.20 0.86 0.21
N TYR A 287 1.29 0.40 0.85
CA TYR A 287 1.26 -0.08 2.23
C TYR A 287 0.68 0.95 3.22
N PRO A 288 1.08 2.25 3.18
CA PRO A 288 0.52 3.24 4.10
C PRO A 288 -1.00 3.39 3.96
N GLN A 289 -1.51 3.34 2.72
CA GLN A 289 -2.94 3.44 2.46
C GLN A 289 -3.67 2.16 2.90
N LEU A 290 -3.17 0.98 2.51
CA LEU A 290 -3.77 -0.32 2.82
C LEU A 290 -3.80 -0.58 4.33
N SER A 291 -2.75 -0.16 5.05
CA SER A 291 -2.68 -0.27 6.50
C SER A 291 -3.67 0.68 7.18
N ARG A 292 -3.71 1.96 6.77
CA ARG A 292 -4.64 2.96 7.32
C ARG A 292 -6.10 2.62 7.06
N GLU A 293 -6.39 2.11 5.86
CA GLU A 293 -7.77 1.90 5.39
C GLU A 293 -8.28 0.49 5.70
N ARG A 294 -7.57 -0.34 6.49
CA ARG A 294 -7.96 -1.73 6.78
C ARG A 294 -9.43 -1.91 7.20
N GLY A 295 -9.93 -1.02 8.06
CA GLY A 295 -11.33 -1.02 8.53
C GLY A 295 -12.28 -0.11 7.74
N LYS A 296 -11.83 0.45 6.61
CA LYS A 296 -12.66 1.34 5.78
C LYS A 296 -13.72 0.52 5.05
N ALA A 297 -14.97 0.78 5.39
CA ALA A 297 -16.12 0.15 4.77
C ALA A 297 -16.31 0.58 3.31
N PHE A 298 -17.04 -0.24 2.56
CA PHE A 298 -17.52 0.07 1.23
C PHE A 298 -18.53 1.22 1.27
N ASN A 299 -18.45 2.17 0.32
CA ASN A 299 -19.42 3.26 0.24
C ASN A 299 -20.58 2.86 -0.70
N TYR A 300 -21.68 2.42 -0.10
CA TYR A 300 -22.85 1.95 -0.83
C TYR A 300 -23.63 3.04 -1.58
N THR A 301 -23.37 4.32 -1.33
CA THR A 301 -24.00 5.43 -2.08
C THR A 301 -23.28 5.73 -3.39
N LYS A 302 -22.14 5.09 -3.64
CA LYS A 302 -21.39 5.22 -4.88
C LYS A 302 -21.62 3.98 -5.73
N PRO A 303 -21.70 4.13 -7.06
CA PRO A 303 -21.84 2.98 -7.93
C PRO A 303 -20.68 1.98 -7.69
N ILE A 304 -20.93 0.70 -7.94
CA ILE A 304 -19.88 -0.33 -8.05
C ILE A 304 -18.95 -0.05 -9.26
N ALA A 305 -19.18 1.03 -10.01
CA ALA A 305 -18.54 1.35 -11.28
C ALA A 305 -17.02 1.13 -11.29
N SER A 306 -16.62 0.36 -12.31
CA SER A 306 -15.36 0.51 -13.03
C SER A 306 -15.00 1.99 -13.16
N ALA A 307 -13.76 2.35 -12.84
CA ALA A 307 -13.18 3.69 -12.94
C ALA A 307 -13.94 4.60 -13.94
N GLY A 308 -14.42 5.75 -13.46
CA GLY A 308 -14.99 6.75 -14.36
C GLY A 308 -13.95 7.17 -15.42
N PRO A 309 -14.39 7.68 -16.59
CA PRO A 309 -13.49 8.06 -17.69
C PRO A 309 -12.41 9.09 -17.31
N ASP A 310 -12.58 9.81 -16.19
CA ASP A 310 -11.67 10.86 -15.71
C ASP A 310 -10.96 10.53 -14.38
N GLU A 311 -11.17 9.33 -13.78
CA GLU A 311 -10.36 8.93 -12.62
C GLU A 311 -9.03 8.35 -13.12
N PRO A 312 -7.87 8.91 -12.72
CA PRO A 312 -6.59 8.39 -13.17
C PRO A 312 -6.46 6.92 -12.77
N ILE A 313 -6.44 6.05 -13.79
CA ILE A 313 -6.21 4.59 -13.74
C ILE A 313 -4.79 4.26 -13.26
N THR A 314 -4.00 5.25 -12.82
CA THR A 314 -2.61 5.11 -12.42
C THR A 314 -2.42 4.59 -10.97
N GLY A 315 -3.50 4.26 -10.26
CA GLY A 315 -3.45 3.65 -8.92
C GLY A 315 -3.92 2.18 -8.93
N PRO A 316 -3.26 1.24 -8.22
CA PRO A 316 -3.61 -0.18 -8.27
C PRO A 316 -4.94 -0.59 -7.60
N LEU A 317 -5.87 0.31 -7.31
CA LEU A 317 -7.05 -0.03 -6.50
C LEU A 317 -8.29 0.72 -6.97
N ARG A 318 -9.41 0.00 -7.16
CA ARG A 318 -10.75 0.57 -7.40
C ARG A 318 -11.08 1.67 -6.38
N SER A 319 -11.83 2.71 -6.76
CA SER A 319 -12.14 3.84 -5.85
C SER A 319 -13.17 3.48 -4.77
N ASN A 320 -14.08 2.53 -5.03
CA ASN A 320 -15.12 2.12 -4.09
C ASN A 320 -15.05 0.61 -3.75
N VAL A 321 -14.07 0.22 -2.93
CA VAL A 321 -13.88 -1.15 -2.43
C VAL A 321 -13.42 -1.05 -0.97
N SER A 322 -13.93 -1.92 -0.10
CA SER A 322 -13.54 -1.96 1.31
C SER A 322 -12.04 -2.21 1.48
N GLY A 323 -11.44 -1.68 2.55
CA GLY A 323 -10.00 -1.86 2.76
C GLY A 323 -9.62 -3.31 3.04
N LEU A 324 -10.49 -4.04 3.75
CA LEU A 324 -10.33 -5.48 4.01
C LEU A 324 -10.32 -6.26 2.69
N GLU A 325 -11.25 -6.00 1.79
CA GLU A 325 -11.33 -6.68 0.49
C GLU A 325 -10.08 -6.42 -0.36
N ARG A 326 -9.61 -5.17 -0.45
CA ARG A 326 -8.37 -4.84 -1.18
C ARG A 326 -7.18 -5.61 -0.67
N ARG A 327 -7.05 -5.71 0.64
CA ARG A 327 -5.92 -6.35 1.30
C ARG A 327 -5.97 -7.87 1.11
N LEU A 328 -7.13 -8.47 1.32
CA LEU A 328 -7.37 -9.90 1.04
C LEU A 328 -7.13 -10.24 -0.42
N ALA A 329 -7.54 -9.38 -1.36
CA ALA A 329 -7.29 -9.58 -2.78
C ALA A 329 -5.79 -9.72 -3.07
N LEU A 330 -4.97 -8.80 -2.55
CA LEU A 330 -3.52 -8.85 -2.73
C LEU A 330 -2.89 -10.07 -2.05
N LEU A 331 -3.31 -10.38 -0.81
CA LEU A 331 -2.76 -11.51 -0.03
C LEU A 331 -3.07 -12.88 -0.65
N LEU A 332 -4.28 -13.04 -1.20
CA LEU A 332 -4.71 -14.28 -1.87
C LEU A 332 -4.26 -14.36 -3.33
N GLY A 333 -3.61 -13.31 -3.83
CA GLY A 333 -3.13 -13.23 -5.19
C GLY A 333 -4.23 -13.06 -6.24
N PHE A 334 -5.31 -12.38 -5.91
CA PHE A 334 -6.31 -11.89 -6.87
C PHE A 334 -5.84 -10.59 -7.52
N PRO A 335 -6.30 -10.31 -8.75
CA PRO A 335 -5.99 -9.04 -9.40
C PRO A 335 -6.43 -7.86 -8.54
N PRO A 336 -5.65 -6.77 -8.46
CA PRO A 336 -5.99 -5.60 -7.65
C PRO A 336 -7.33 -4.95 -8.05
N VAL A 337 -7.69 -5.10 -9.32
CA VAL A 337 -9.03 -4.81 -9.83
C VAL A 337 -9.73 -6.16 -10.03
N GLN A 338 -10.41 -6.64 -9.00
CA GLN A 338 -11.25 -7.84 -9.11
C GLN A 338 -12.33 -7.62 -10.18
N PRO A 339 -12.74 -8.62 -10.96
CA PRO A 339 -13.84 -8.45 -11.92
C PRO A 339 -15.16 -8.15 -11.20
N VAL A 340 -16.04 -7.34 -11.81
CA VAL A 340 -17.35 -7.01 -11.21
C VAL A 340 -18.25 -8.25 -11.15
N SER A 341 -18.23 -9.08 -12.19
CA SER A 341 -18.92 -10.37 -12.23
C SER A 341 -17.90 -11.50 -12.28
N LEU A 342 -18.06 -12.45 -11.37
CA LEU A 342 -17.29 -13.68 -11.23
C LEU A 342 -17.91 -14.81 -12.07
N ALA A 343 -19.23 -14.81 -12.29
CA ALA A 343 -19.93 -15.87 -13.00
C ALA A 343 -19.42 -16.08 -14.45
N GLY A 344 -19.07 -14.99 -15.13
CA GLY A 344 -18.56 -15.00 -16.50
C GLY A 344 -17.10 -15.46 -16.66
N LEU A 345 -16.38 -15.72 -15.56
CA LEU A 345 -14.97 -16.09 -15.62
C LEU A 345 -14.77 -17.50 -16.18
N SER A 346 -13.72 -17.65 -16.99
CA SER A 346 -13.21 -18.95 -17.44
C SER A 346 -12.53 -19.69 -16.29
N GLU A 347 -12.42 -21.01 -16.37
CA GLU A 347 -11.82 -21.85 -15.31
C GLU A 347 -10.40 -21.44 -14.92
N ASN A 348 -9.62 -20.91 -15.88
CA ASN A 348 -8.24 -20.50 -15.68
C ASN A 348 -8.10 -19.01 -15.29
N ALA A 349 -9.20 -18.29 -15.09
CA ALA A 349 -9.16 -16.92 -14.63
C ALA A 349 -8.53 -16.83 -13.22
N PRO A 350 -7.87 -15.71 -12.88
CA PRO A 350 -7.25 -15.56 -11.57
C PRO A 350 -8.27 -15.53 -10.42
N GLY A 351 -9.55 -15.27 -10.73
CA GLY A 351 -10.66 -15.30 -9.78
C GLY A 351 -10.82 -14.03 -8.97
N GLY A 352 -11.62 -14.14 -7.93
CA GLY A 352 -11.97 -13.08 -6.99
C GLY A 352 -13.02 -13.57 -6.00
N PHE A 353 -13.58 -12.65 -5.22
CA PHE A 353 -14.66 -12.94 -4.28
C PHE A 353 -15.56 -11.72 -4.09
N HIS A 354 -16.80 -11.96 -3.68
CA HIS A 354 -17.70 -10.92 -3.20
C HIS A 354 -17.71 -10.91 -1.67
N LEU A 355 -17.72 -9.71 -1.08
CA LEU A 355 -17.86 -9.50 0.35
C LEU A 355 -19.21 -8.85 0.65
N VAL A 356 -20.03 -9.51 1.48
CA VAL A 356 -21.30 -8.98 1.96
C VAL A 356 -21.23 -8.73 3.45
N GLU A 357 -21.44 -7.47 3.83
CA GLU A 357 -21.62 -7.05 5.21
C GLU A 357 -23.09 -7.26 5.61
N HIS A 358 -23.35 -8.15 6.58
CA HIS A 358 -24.73 -8.51 6.93
C HIS A 358 -25.51 -7.34 7.52
N ILE A 359 -24.82 -6.37 8.13
CA ILE A 359 -25.46 -5.17 8.67
C ILE A 359 -26.19 -4.35 7.59
N LEU A 360 -25.76 -4.45 6.34
CA LEU A 360 -26.41 -3.79 5.20
C LEU A 360 -27.70 -4.52 4.77
N LEU A 361 -27.85 -5.80 5.13
CA LEU A 361 -29.06 -6.57 4.89
C LEU A 361 -30.14 -6.33 5.95
N ARG A 362 -29.83 -5.53 6.97
CA ARG A 362 -30.77 -5.21 8.04
C ARG A 362 -31.95 -4.42 7.45
N PRO A 363 -33.19 -4.90 7.64
CA PRO A 363 -34.37 -4.21 7.12
C PRO A 363 -34.44 -2.75 7.58
N SER A 364 -34.47 -1.84 6.62
CA SER A 364 -34.65 -0.41 6.79
C SER A 364 -36.04 0.04 6.36
N VAL A 365 -36.47 1.23 6.76
CA VAL A 365 -37.78 1.80 6.33
C VAL A 365 -37.83 1.98 4.81
N SER A 366 -36.67 2.15 4.16
CA SER A 366 -36.51 2.27 2.72
C SER A 366 -36.68 0.94 1.97
N ASP A 367 -36.51 -0.20 2.65
CA ASP A 367 -36.56 -1.55 2.05
C ASP A 367 -37.99 -2.02 1.77
N LYS A 368 -39.01 -1.23 2.15
CA LYS A 368 -40.43 -1.48 1.83
C LYS A 368 -40.69 -1.68 0.33
N LYS A 369 -39.76 -1.27 -0.55
CA LYS A 369 -39.84 -1.41 -2.01
C LYS A 369 -39.08 -2.62 -2.58
N GLN A 370 -38.27 -3.33 -1.77
CA GLN A 370 -37.53 -4.51 -2.25
C GLN A 370 -38.46 -5.72 -2.36
N GLN A 371 -38.43 -6.39 -3.52
CA GLN A 371 -39.32 -7.51 -3.84
C GLN A 371 -38.83 -8.86 -3.27
N SER A 372 -37.53 -9.00 -2.95
CA SER A 372 -36.93 -10.21 -2.38
C SER A 372 -35.78 -9.88 -1.43
N PRO A 373 -35.71 -10.45 -0.21
CA PRO A 373 -34.56 -10.30 0.68
C PRO A 373 -33.39 -11.22 0.25
N ILE A 374 -32.14 -10.73 0.35
CA ILE A 374 -30.93 -11.54 0.10
C ILE A 374 -30.77 -12.68 1.13
N MET A 375 -31.24 -12.47 2.36
CA MET A 375 -31.15 -13.44 3.45
C MET A 375 -32.54 -13.67 4.05
N GLU A 376 -33.04 -14.90 3.93
CA GLU A 376 -34.23 -15.32 4.65
C GLU A 376 -33.85 -15.66 6.09
N LEU A 377 -34.51 -15.01 7.05
CA LEU A 377 -34.37 -15.41 8.45
C LEU A 377 -34.96 -16.81 8.62
N PRO A 378 -34.23 -17.77 9.23
CA PRO A 378 -34.77 -19.10 9.45
C PRO A 378 -36.08 -18.99 10.23
N VAL A 379 -37.14 -19.59 9.71
CA VAL A 379 -38.44 -19.66 10.39
C VAL A 379 -38.51 -21.01 11.08
N GLY A 380 -38.87 -21.03 12.36
CA GLY A 380 -39.14 -22.28 13.08
C GLY A 380 -40.25 -23.07 12.39
N ALA A 381 -40.28 -24.40 12.58
CA ALA A 381 -41.31 -25.28 12.00
C ALA A 381 -42.75 -24.91 12.41
N ASP A 382 -42.90 -24.05 13.42
CA ASP A 382 -44.13 -23.49 13.96
C ASP A 382 -44.47 -22.09 13.42
N GLY A 383 -43.69 -21.55 12.47
CA GLY A 383 -43.85 -20.19 11.97
C GLY A 383 -43.26 -19.12 12.91
N SER A 384 -42.67 -19.50 14.04
CA SER A 384 -42.05 -18.56 14.97
C SER A 384 -40.66 -18.13 14.47
N ARG A 385 -40.36 -16.84 14.55
CA ARG A 385 -38.99 -16.35 14.28
C ARG A 385 -38.11 -16.76 15.47
N PRO A 386 -36.98 -17.46 15.27
CA PRO A 386 -36.05 -17.78 16.34
C PRO A 386 -35.54 -16.49 16.99
N PRO A 387 -35.24 -16.51 18.29
CA PRO A 387 -34.84 -15.33 19.04
C PRO A 387 -33.34 -15.04 18.81
N LEU A 388 -32.89 -14.90 17.57
CA LEU A 388 -31.64 -14.16 17.36
C LEU A 388 -31.97 -12.69 17.59
N LYS A 389 -31.58 -12.19 18.76
CA LYS A 389 -31.76 -10.78 19.17
C LYS A 389 -31.17 -9.80 18.15
N ASP A 390 -30.17 -10.26 17.36
CA ASP A 390 -29.64 -9.57 16.19
C ASP A 390 -28.93 -10.57 15.24
N PRO A 391 -29.50 -10.90 14.07
CA PRO A 391 -28.89 -11.80 13.09
C PRO A 391 -27.96 -11.10 12.09
N PHE A 392 -27.83 -9.77 12.12
CA PHE A 392 -27.11 -9.00 11.10
C PHE A 392 -25.79 -8.41 11.58
N SER A 393 -25.72 -8.03 12.86
CA SER A 393 -24.54 -7.38 13.39
C SER A 393 -23.32 -8.30 13.40
N LEU A 394 -22.15 -7.69 13.16
CA LEU A 394 -20.83 -8.30 13.28
C LEU A 394 -20.63 -9.56 12.44
N GLN A 395 -21.29 -9.65 11.28
CA GLN A 395 -21.22 -10.80 10.39
C GLN A 395 -20.84 -10.40 8.97
N LEU A 396 -19.93 -11.17 8.37
CA LEU A 396 -19.44 -11.01 7.01
C LEU A 396 -19.58 -12.35 6.27
N SER A 397 -20.11 -12.32 5.05
CA SER A 397 -20.09 -13.47 4.14
C SER A 397 -19.16 -13.18 2.96
N PHE A 398 -18.28 -14.13 2.66
CA PHE A 398 -17.41 -14.14 1.50
C PHE A 398 -17.88 -15.20 0.52
N MET A 399 -18.14 -14.82 -0.72
CA MET A 399 -18.64 -15.71 -1.77
C MET A 399 -17.54 -15.92 -2.81
N PHE A 400 -17.05 -17.16 -2.90
CA PHE A 400 -15.99 -17.57 -3.80
C PHE A 400 -16.52 -18.48 -4.92
N PRO A 401 -16.00 -18.35 -6.15
CA PRO A 401 -16.38 -19.21 -7.27
C PRO A 401 -15.70 -20.58 -7.15
N ALA A 402 -16.45 -21.64 -6.88
CA ALA A 402 -15.88 -22.96 -6.60
C ALA A 402 -15.28 -23.67 -7.84
N TRP A 403 -15.69 -23.26 -9.06
CA TRP A 403 -15.33 -23.93 -10.32
C TRP A 403 -14.00 -23.46 -10.92
N LEU A 404 -13.36 -22.41 -10.39
CA LEU A 404 -12.07 -21.98 -10.93
C LEU A 404 -10.97 -22.95 -10.51
N TYR A 405 -10.02 -23.16 -11.42
CA TYR A 405 -8.89 -24.09 -11.24
C TYR A 405 -8.19 -23.95 -9.89
N ARG A 406 -7.94 -22.70 -9.45
CA ARG A 406 -7.24 -22.41 -8.19
C ARG A 406 -8.04 -22.80 -6.94
N PHE A 407 -9.37 -22.83 -7.02
CA PHE A 407 -10.26 -23.16 -5.90
C PHE A 407 -10.73 -24.62 -5.91
N GLU A 408 -10.43 -25.37 -6.96
CA GLU A 408 -10.82 -26.76 -7.11
C GLU A 408 -9.89 -27.67 -6.29
N GLU A 409 -10.42 -28.35 -5.27
CA GLU A 409 -9.60 -29.12 -4.32
C GLU A 409 -8.81 -30.27 -4.97
N VAL A 410 -9.34 -30.83 -6.06
CA VAL A 410 -8.68 -31.91 -6.81
C VAL A 410 -7.42 -31.39 -7.54
N LYS A 411 -7.47 -30.15 -8.04
CA LYS A 411 -6.40 -29.55 -8.86
C LYS A 411 -5.41 -28.73 -8.03
N ASN A 412 -5.86 -28.05 -6.97
CA ASN A 412 -5.00 -27.34 -6.02
C ASN A 412 -5.39 -27.68 -4.56
N PRO A 413 -4.89 -28.82 -4.02
CA PRO A 413 -5.22 -29.25 -2.68
C PRO A 413 -4.62 -28.29 -1.65
N GLY A 414 -5.49 -27.60 -0.91
CA GLY A 414 -5.09 -26.77 0.24
C GLY A 414 -5.31 -25.26 0.05
N PHE A 415 -5.54 -24.77 -1.16
CA PHE A 415 -5.76 -23.32 -1.36
C PHE A 415 -6.99 -22.81 -0.60
N ARG A 416 -8.08 -23.58 -0.52
CA ARG A 416 -9.25 -23.23 0.32
C ARG A 416 -8.90 -23.08 1.80
N LYS A 417 -7.95 -23.87 2.31
CA LYS A 417 -7.45 -23.76 3.70
C LYS A 417 -6.63 -22.50 3.89
N VAL A 418 -5.80 -22.15 2.90
CA VAL A 418 -5.07 -20.88 2.86
C VAL A 418 -6.06 -19.71 2.90
N VAL A 419 -7.05 -19.69 2.01
CA VAL A 419 -8.11 -18.67 1.98
C VAL A 419 -8.77 -18.54 3.36
N ALA A 420 -9.22 -19.66 3.95
CA ALA A 420 -9.84 -19.63 5.27
C ALA A 420 -8.91 -19.14 6.39
N LYS A 421 -7.60 -19.43 6.31
CA LYS A 421 -6.60 -18.94 7.27
C LYS A 421 -6.40 -17.43 7.10
N THR A 422 -6.14 -16.96 5.89
CA THR A 422 -5.92 -15.53 5.59
C THR A 422 -7.14 -14.69 5.98
N LEU A 423 -8.35 -15.16 5.69
CA LEU A 423 -9.58 -14.47 6.10
C LEU A 423 -9.68 -14.31 7.62
N ARG A 424 -9.30 -15.32 8.40
CA ARG A 424 -9.32 -15.26 9.88
C ARG A 424 -8.23 -14.35 10.44
N GLU A 425 -7.06 -14.31 9.81
CA GLU A 425 -5.94 -13.49 10.26
C GLU A 425 -6.15 -12.00 9.97
N GLU A 426 -6.81 -11.69 8.85
CA GLU A 426 -7.01 -10.31 8.39
C GLU A 426 -8.33 -9.68 8.86
N THR A 427 -9.34 -10.50 9.16
CA THR A 427 -10.62 -9.99 9.65
C THR A 427 -10.55 -9.71 11.17
N PRO A 428 -11.05 -8.55 11.64
CA PRO A 428 -11.14 -8.27 13.08
C PRO A 428 -11.85 -9.38 13.87
N ALA A 429 -11.29 -9.75 15.02
CA ALA A 429 -11.76 -10.90 15.82
C ALA A 429 -13.23 -10.81 16.29
N HIS A 430 -13.80 -9.60 16.37
CA HIS A 430 -15.20 -9.40 16.75
C HIS A 430 -16.18 -9.64 15.60
N LEU A 431 -15.71 -9.78 14.36
CA LEU A 431 -16.53 -10.08 13.19
C LEU A 431 -16.52 -11.59 12.93
N ARG A 432 -17.71 -12.16 12.84
CA ARG A 432 -17.90 -13.55 12.43
C ARG A 432 -17.87 -13.63 10.91
N ILE A 433 -17.04 -14.52 10.39
CA ILE A 433 -16.90 -14.75 8.95
C ILE A 433 -17.61 -16.04 8.52
N PHE A 434 -18.27 -15.97 7.37
CA PHE A 434 -18.81 -17.13 6.65
C PHE A 434 -18.15 -17.20 5.28
N VAL A 435 -17.74 -18.39 4.88
CA VAL A 435 -17.09 -18.63 3.58
C VAL A 435 -17.98 -19.56 2.78
N HIS A 436 -18.48 -19.07 1.65
CA HIS A 436 -19.36 -19.80 0.76
C HIS A 436 -18.62 -20.10 -0.55
N TRP A 437 -18.60 -21.37 -0.92
CA TRP A 437 -18.04 -21.84 -2.19
C TRP A 437 -19.20 -22.15 -3.12
N LEU A 438 -19.44 -21.27 -4.09
CA LEU A 438 -20.62 -21.35 -4.95
C LEU A 438 -20.30 -22.05 -6.26
N SER A 439 -21.20 -22.91 -6.73
CA SER A 439 -21.21 -23.41 -8.11
C SER A 439 -21.39 -22.24 -9.09
N ARG A 440 -21.21 -22.50 -10.38
CA ARG A 440 -21.39 -21.45 -11.39
C ARG A 440 -22.83 -20.94 -11.41
N GLU A 441 -23.79 -21.85 -11.31
CA GLU A 441 -25.22 -21.56 -11.28
C GLU A 441 -25.60 -20.79 -10.02
N GLU A 442 -25.07 -21.19 -8.86
CA GLU A 442 -25.28 -20.49 -7.59
C GLU A 442 -24.68 -19.08 -7.61
N MET A 443 -23.51 -18.89 -8.22
CA MET A 443 -22.90 -17.57 -8.37
C MET A 443 -23.72 -16.65 -9.28
N VAL A 444 -24.28 -17.18 -10.37
CA VAL A 444 -25.18 -16.39 -11.24
C VAL A 444 -26.40 -15.93 -10.43
N ALA A 445 -27.08 -16.85 -9.75
CA ALA A 445 -28.24 -16.52 -8.93
C ALA A 445 -27.90 -15.52 -7.81
N PHE A 446 -26.74 -15.68 -7.16
CA PHE A 446 -26.25 -14.74 -6.16
C PHE A 446 -25.98 -13.36 -6.76
N GLU A 447 -25.27 -13.27 -7.88
CA GLU A 447 -24.92 -12.00 -8.52
C GLU A 447 -26.17 -11.25 -9.01
N GLU A 448 -27.15 -11.96 -9.57
CA GLU A 448 -28.44 -11.38 -9.94
C GLU A 448 -29.14 -10.75 -8.73
N ALA A 449 -29.23 -11.48 -7.61
CA ALA A 449 -29.84 -10.97 -6.38
C ALA A 449 -29.03 -9.81 -5.76
N TYR A 450 -27.71 -9.92 -5.75
CA TYR A 450 -26.79 -8.92 -5.20
C TYR A 450 -26.84 -7.60 -5.96
N PHE A 451 -26.79 -7.65 -7.29
CA PHE A 451 -26.87 -6.44 -8.11
C PHE A 451 -28.25 -5.79 -8.06
N HIS A 452 -29.32 -6.57 -8.03
CA HIS A 452 -30.68 -6.05 -7.84
C HIS A 452 -30.88 -5.38 -6.48
N TRP A 453 -30.23 -5.89 -5.43
CA TRP A 453 -30.29 -5.30 -4.08
C TRP A 453 -29.49 -4.00 -3.95
N ILE A 454 -28.31 -3.93 -4.57
CA ILE A 454 -27.40 -2.80 -4.38
C ILE A 454 -27.71 -1.58 -5.26
N GLU A 455 -28.33 -1.79 -6.43
CA GLU A 455 -28.69 -0.72 -7.35
C GLU A 455 -29.59 0.36 -6.71
N PRO A 456 -30.67 0.00 -5.96
CA PRO A 456 -31.46 0.98 -5.21
C PRO A 456 -30.71 1.71 -4.10
N LEU A 457 -29.65 1.12 -3.54
CA LEU A 457 -28.85 1.76 -2.47
C LEU A 457 -27.88 2.81 -3.02
N GLN A 458 -27.56 2.73 -4.32
CA GLN A 458 -26.66 3.63 -5.03
C GLN A 458 -27.37 4.85 -5.63
N THR A 459 -28.70 4.84 -5.68
CA THR A 459 -29.53 5.94 -6.18
C THR A 459 -30.24 6.62 -4.99
N PRO A 460 -29.88 7.88 -4.65
CA PRO A 460 -30.42 8.58 -3.47
C PRO A 460 -31.92 8.94 -3.57
#